data_AF-A0A820M040-F1
#
_entry.id   AF-A0A820M040-F1
#
_cell.length_a   1.000
_cell.length_b   1.000
_cell.length_c   1.000
_cell.angle_alpha   90.00
_cell.angle_beta   90.00
_cell.angle_gamma   90.00
#
_symmetry.space_group_name_H-M   'P 1'
#
loop_
_entity.id
_entity.type
_entity.pdbx_description
1 polymer ?
#
loop_
_entity_poly.entity_id
_entity_poly.type
_entity_poly.pdbx_seq_one_letter_code
_entity_poly.pdbx_strand_id
1 'polypeptide(L)'
;SSEGIWRNWGRDTFIALRGLLLLTGRFDDARHLIITYGSCLRHGLIPNLLAGPRYNARDAIWFYLYSISQYTQLAPNGHSILSESIQGKPLHSIVKTAINTHLNGLSFREYNAGYQLDRVMSDEGFNNRIGVDSKTGFVFGGNRWNSGTWMDKMGSSERAGNKGYPGSPRDRSAIELIGLSRATINWLIQMIDKGFYPYAEQKQILQDWLN
;
A
#
# COMPACT_ATOMS: atom_id res chain seq x y z
N SER A 1 16.51 -2.63 -21.75
CA SER A 1 15.24 -3.30 -22.06
C SER A 1 14.27 -3.05 -20.90
N SER A 2 13.10 -2.47 -21.18
CA SER A 2 12.04 -2.19 -20.19
C SER A 2 10.97 -3.29 -20.20
N GLU A 3 11.36 -4.53 -20.50
CA GLU A 3 10.47 -5.68 -20.68
C GLU A 3 10.69 -6.72 -19.57
N GLY A 4 9.63 -7.45 -19.23
CA GLY A 4 9.66 -8.52 -18.23
C GLY A 4 9.00 -8.16 -16.89
N ILE A 5 9.10 -9.06 -15.92
CA ILE A 5 8.38 -8.98 -14.64
C ILE A 5 8.71 -7.73 -13.80
N TRP A 6 9.85 -7.11 -14.07
CA TRP A 6 10.46 -6.01 -13.31
C TRP A 6 9.98 -4.61 -13.71
N ARG A 7 8.99 -4.49 -14.60
CA ARG A 7 8.57 -3.20 -15.15
C ARG A 7 7.66 -2.39 -14.22
N ASN A 8 6.73 -3.07 -13.54
CA ASN A 8 5.62 -2.42 -12.86
C ASN A 8 5.75 -2.60 -11.34
N TRP A 9 6.26 -1.56 -10.70
CA TRP A 9 6.40 -1.50 -9.25
C TRP A 9 5.29 -0.64 -8.64
N GLY A 10 4.48 -1.21 -7.73
CA GLY A 10 3.33 -0.51 -7.16
C GLY A 10 3.73 0.78 -6.44
N ARG A 11 4.79 0.70 -5.62
CA ARG A 11 5.38 1.84 -4.93
C ARG A 11 5.74 2.97 -5.89
N ASP A 12 6.61 2.69 -6.86
CA ASP A 12 7.12 3.67 -7.83
C ASP A 12 5.99 4.28 -8.65
N THR A 13 5.04 3.45 -9.09
CA THR A 13 3.87 3.88 -9.84
C THR A 13 3.09 4.93 -9.07
N PHE A 14 2.74 4.66 -7.81
CA PHE A 14 1.89 5.54 -7.02
C PHE A 14 2.63 6.74 -6.40
N ILE A 15 3.95 6.70 -6.29
CA ILE A 15 4.75 7.90 -6.02
C ILE A 15 4.72 8.83 -7.25
N ALA A 16 4.91 8.28 -8.45
CA ALA A 16 5.03 9.08 -9.67
C ALA A 16 3.69 9.55 -10.26
N LEU A 17 2.59 8.83 -9.98
CA LEU A 17 1.27 9.04 -10.59
C LEU A 17 0.79 10.50 -10.52
N ARG A 18 0.97 11.17 -9.38
CA ARG A 18 0.55 12.57 -9.22
C ARG A 18 1.31 13.51 -10.16
N GLY A 19 2.63 13.40 -10.20
CA GLY A 19 3.48 14.31 -10.97
C GLY A 19 3.40 14.05 -12.48
N LEU A 20 3.41 12.78 -12.89
CA LEU A 20 3.51 12.41 -14.29
C LEU A 20 2.17 12.27 -15.01
N LEU A 21 1.07 12.07 -14.26
CA LEU A 21 -0.25 11.83 -14.86
C LEU A 21 -1.28 12.86 -14.41
N LEU A 22 -1.48 13.07 -13.11
CA LEU A 22 -2.55 13.96 -12.63
C LEU A 22 -2.28 15.43 -12.98
N LEU A 23 -1.09 15.93 -12.68
CA LEU A 23 -0.73 17.33 -12.94
C LEU A 23 -0.59 17.64 -14.45
N THR A 24 -0.40 16.62 -15.28
CA THR A 24 -0.31 16.77 -16.73
C THR A 24 -1.64 16.51 -17.44
N GLY A 25 -2.75 16.33 -16.69
CA GLY A 25 -4.08 16.09 -17.24
C GLY A 25 -4.32 14.70 -17.82
N ARG A 26 -3.40 13.74 -17.62
CA ARG A 26 -3.54 12.35 -18.09
C ARG A 26 -4.37 11.52 -17.12
N PHE A 27 -5.61 11.94 -16.90
CA PHE A 27 -6.49 11.31 -15.91
C PHE A 27 -6.89 9.89 -16.30
N ASP A 28 -7.15 9.62 -17.58
CA ASP A 28 -7.53 8.27 -18.03
C ASP A 28 -6.43 7.22 -17.76
N ASP A 29 -5.17 7.61 -17.95
CA ASP A 29 -4.02 6.75 -17.64
C ASP A 29 -3.90 6.50 -16.13
N ALA A 30 -4.07 7.55 -15.33
CA ALA A 30 -4.05 7.43 -13.87
C ALA A 30 -5.18 6.51 -13.37
N ARG A 31 -6.39 6.67 -13.94
CA ARG A 31 -7.56 5.81 -13.67
C ARG A 31 -7.25 4.36 -14.00
N HIS A 32 -6.71 4.07 -15.19
CA HIS A 32 -6.36 2.71 -15.59
C HIS A 32 -5.37 2.04 -14.64
N LEU A 33 -4.35 2.77 -14.17
CA LEU A 33 -3.40 2.26 -13.19
C LEU A 33 -4.06 1.98 -11.85
N ILE A 34 -4.90 2.89 -11.35
CA ILE A 34 -5.64 2.70 -10.10
C ILE A 34 -6.49 1.43 -10.17
N ILE A 35 -7.30 1.28 -11.23
CA ILE A 35 -8.19 0.12 -11.40
C ILE A 35 -7.39 -1.19 -11.54
N THR A 36 -6.30 -1.17 -12.29
CA THR A 36 -5.47 -2.36 -12.54
C THR A 36 -4.82 -2.85 -11.25
N TYR A 37 -4.17 -1.97 -10.48
CA TYR A 37 -3.57 -2.35 -9.19
C TYR A 37 -4.62 -2.71 -8.14
N GLY A 38 -5.78 -2.05 -8.15
CA GLY A 38 -6.91 -2.41 -7.29
C GLY A 38 -7.38 -3.84 -7.49
N SER A 39 -7.33 -4.35 -8.73
CA SER A 39 -7.66 -5.75 -9.06
C SER A 39 -6.67 -6.77 -8.51
N CYS A 40 -5.49 -6.32 -8.07
CA CYS A 40 -4.44 -7.13 -7.47
C CYS A 40 -4.38 -6.99 -5.94
N LEU A 41 -5.34 -6.33 -5.29
CA LEU A 41 -5.36 -6.26 -3.83
C LEU A 41 -5.45 -7.68 -3.25
N ARG A 42 -4.52 -8.03 -2.36
CA ARG A 42 -4.56 -9.30 -1.62
C ARG A 42 -4.05 -9.08 -0.21
N HIS A 43 -4.69 -9.73 0.77
CA HIS A 43 -4.38 -9.55 2.20
C HIS A 43 -4.41 -8.07 2.65
N GLY A 44 -5.23 -7.23 2.00
CA GLY A 44 -5.28 -5.79 2.28
C GLY A 44 -4.06 -4.99 1.79
N LEU A 45 -3.19 -5.60 0.99
CA LEU A 45 -1.96 -5.00 0.46
C LEU A 45 -2.00 -4.90 -1.07
N ILE A 46 -1.29 -3.90 -1.59
CA ILE A 46 -0.97 -3.75 -3.02
C ILE A 46 0.40 -4.39 -3.25
N PRO A 47 0.58 -5.19 -4.30
CA PRO A 47 1.85 -5.86 -4.55
C PRO A 47 2.94 -4.85 -4.92
N ASN A 48 4.18 -5.11 -4.48
CA ASN A 48 5.31 -4.29 -4.89
C ASN A 48 5.66 -4.55 -6.35
N LEU A 49 5.68 -5.82 -6.77
CA LEU A 49 5.91 -6.24 -8.14
C LEU A 49 4.58 -6.70 -8.75
N LEU A 50 4.18 -6.21 -9.92
CA LEU A 50 2.85 -6.56 -10.48
C LEU A 50 2.85 -7.91 -11.22
N ALA A 51 3.90 -8.21 -11.98
CA ALA A 51 4.01 -9.44 -12.76
C ALA A 51 4.71 -10.54 -11.92
N GLY A 52 3.94 -11.50 -11.41
CA GLY A 52 4.38 -12.41 -10.35
C GLY A 52 4.28 -11.74 -8.98
N PRO A 53 3.05 -11.45 -8.51
CA PRO A 53 2.83 -10.50 -7.44
C PRO A 53 3.43 -10.94 -6.10
N ARG A 54 4.37 -10.12 -5.60
CA ARG A 54 4.99 -10.28 -4.29
C ARG A 54 4.48 -9.17 -3.35
N TYR A 55 3.97 -9.59 -2.19
CA TYR A 55 3.35 -8.72 -1.19
C TYR A 55 4.31 -8.47 -0.02
N ASN A 56 5.53 -8.03 -0.33
CA ASN A 56 6.55 -7.67 0.65
C ASN A 56 6.58 -6.16 0.96
N ALA A 57 5.88 -5.33 0.18
CA ALA A 57 5.78 -3.90 0.42
C ALA A 57 4.59 -3.58 1.33
N ARG A 58 4.88 -2.95 2.47
CA ARG A 58 3.85 -2.38 3.35
C ARG A 58 3.51 -0.93 3.01
N ASP A 59 4.34 -0.27 2.20
CA ASP A 59 4.20 1.13 1.84
C ASP A 59 3.38 1.34 0.56
N ALA A 60 3.46 0.41 -0.39
CA ALA A 60 2.74 0.47 -1.67
C ALA A 60 1.23 0.71 -1.51
N ILE A 61 0.58 0.08 -0.52
CA ILE A 61 -0.84 0.29 -0.23
C ILE A 61 -1.13 1.74 0.18
N TRP A 62 -0.28 2.38 0.97
CA TRP A 62 -0.49 3.75 1.44
C TRP A 62 -0.27 4.77 0.33
N PHE A 63 0.73 4.57 -0.53
CA PHE A 63 0.89 5.39 -1.74
C PHE A 63 -0.28 5.21 -2.71
N TYR A 64 -0.80 3.98 -2.86
CA TYR A 64 -1.98 3.69 -3.67
C TYR A 64 -3.22 4.42 -3.15
N LEU A 65 -3.55 4.27 -1.87
CA LEU A 65 -4.71 4.92 -1.26
C LEU A 65 -4.61 6.45 -1.33
N TYR A 66 -3.42 7.01 -1.06
CA TYR A 66 -3.19 8.43 -1.21
C TYR A 66 -3.35 8.89 -2.67
N SER A 67 -2.88 8.11 -3.65
CA SER A 67 -3.06 8.40 -5.07
C SER A 67 -4.54 8.44 -5.49
N ILE A 68 -5.39 7.56 -4.94
CA ILE A 68 -6.84 7.64 -5.15
C ILE A 68 -7.36 8.97 -4.60
N SER A 69 -6.96 9.37 -3.40
CA SER A 69 -7.38 10.66 -2.83
C SER A 69 -7.00 11.84 -3.75
N GLN A 70 -5.78 11.82 -4.30
CA GLN A 70 -5.30 12.86 -5.22
C GLN A 70 -6.08 12.84 -6.54
N TYR A 71 -6.38 11.66 -7.08
CA TYR A 71 -7.22 11.52 -8.26
C TYR A 71 -8.59 12.14 -8.04
N THR A 72 -9.26 11.84 -6.92
CA THR A 72 -10.60 12.40 -6.62
C THR A 72 -10.62 13.93 -6.50
N GLN A 73 -9.48 14.55 -6.18
CA GLN A 73 -9.36 16.00 -6.01
C GLN A 73 -8.96 16.72 -7.29
N LEU A 74 -8.17 16.09 -8.16
CA LEU A 74 -7.58 16.73 -9.34
C LEU A 74 -8.33 16.40 -10.64
N ALA A 75 -8.89 15.20 -10.75
CA ALA A 75 -9.61 14.79 -11.96
C ALA A 75 -11.03 15.40 -11.98
N PRO A 76 -11.52 15.84 -13.16
CA PRO A 76 -12.92 16.24 -13.32
C PRO A 76 -13.86 15.10 -12.91
N ASN A 77 -14.80 15.40 -12.01
CA ASN A 77 -15.69 14.40 -11.40
C ASN A 77 -14.95 13.18 -10.78
N GLY A 78 -13.72 13.38 -10.29
CA GLY A 78 -12.82 12.29 -9.91
C GLY A 78 -13.38 11.32 -8.85
N HIS A 79 -14.32 11.75 -8.01
CA HIS A 79 -15.02 10.91 -7.03
C HIS A 79 -15.77 9.73 -7.65
N SER A 80 -16.18 9.81 -8.92
CA SER A 80 -16.90 8.73 -9.59
C SER A 80 -16.09 7.43 -9.67
N ILE A 81 -14.75 7.53 -9.64
CA ILE A 81 -13.85 6.37 -9.65
C ILE A 81 -14.13 5.40 -8.48
N LEU A 82 -14.63 5.91 -7.36
CA LEU A 82 -14.96 5.10 -6.19
C LEU A 82 -16.06 4.06 -6.48
N SER A 83 -16.98 4.37 -7.39
CA SER A 83 -18.08 3.48 -7.76
C SER A 83 -17.73 2.55 -8.94
N GLU A 84 -16.56 2.70 -9.55
CA GLU A 84 -16.18 1.89 -10.69
C GLU A 84 -15.92 0.43 -10.32
N SER A 85 -16.40 -0.48 -11.17
CA SER A 85 -16.33 -1.92 -10.94
C SER A 85 -14.94 -2.47 -11.26
N ILE A 86 -14.37 -3.18 -10.29
CA ILE A 86 -13.15 -3.97 -10.37
C ILE A 86 -13.53 -5.41 -10.04
N GLN A 87 -13.47 -6.30 -11.04
CA GLN A 87 -13.84 -7.72 -10.87
C GLN A 87 -15.22 -7.93 -10.20
N GLY A 88 -16.20 -7.10 -10.57
CA GLY A 88 -17.57 -7.17 -10.05
C GLY A 88 -17.79 -6.48 -8.70
N LYS A 89 -16.80 -5.76 -8.16
CA LYS A 89 -16.91 -4.99 -6.91
C LYS A 89 -16.50 -3.53 -7.11
N PRO A 90 -17.19 -2.55 -6.52
CA PRO A 90 -16.81 -1.16 -6.66
C PRO A 90 -15.47 -0.85 -5.96
N LEU A 91 -14.68 0.09 -6.47
CA LEU A 91 -13.39 0.47 -5.90
C LEU A 91 -13.49 0.85 -4.41
N HIS A 92 -14.55 1.54 -3.98
CA HIS A 92 -14.76 1.88 -2.57
C HIS A 92 -14.78 0.64 -1.66
N SER A 93 -15.24 -0.52 -2.16
CA SER A 93 -15.22 -1.76 -1.39
C SER A 93 -13.81 -2.34 -1.23
N ILE A 94 -12.96 -2.16 -2.25
CA ILE A 94 -11.53 -2.55 -2.21
C ILE A 94 -10.79 -1.66 -1.20
N VAL A 95 -11.07 -0.35 -1.22
CA VAL A 95 -10.57 0.60 -0.23
C VAL A 95 -11.03 0.20 1.18
N LYS A 96 -12.31 -0.12 1.38
CA LYS A 96 -12.85 -0.62 2.65
C LYS A 96 -12.12 -1.86 3.14
N THR A 97 -11.88 -2.83 2.26
CA THR A 97 -11.11 -4.04 2.60
C THR A 97 -9.72 -3.68 3.10
N ALA A 98 -8.97 -2.84 2.38
CA ALA A 98 -7.63 -2.45 2.78
C ALA A 98 -7.61 -1.77 4.17
N ILE A 99 -8.51 -0.81 4.41
CA ILE A 99 -8.63 -0.10 5.68
C ILE A 99 -8.96 -1.05 6.83
N ASN A 100 -9.96 -1.92 6.64
CA ASN A 100 -10.36 -2.89 7.68
C ASN A 100 -9.28 -3.91 7.98
N THR A 101 -8.51 -4.35 6.97
CA THR A 101 -7.39 -5.27 7.21
C THR A 101 -6.32 -4.62 8.08
N HIS A 102 -6.02 -3.34 7.89
CA HIS A 102 -5.03 -2.65 8.72
C HIS A 102 -5.55 -2.38 10.14
N LEU A 103 -6.84 -2.04 10.30
CA LEU A 103 -7.47 -1.89 11.61
C LEU A 103 -7.46 -3.20 12.42
N ASN A 104 -7.81 -4.31 11.79
CA ASN A 104 -7.83 -5.62 12.44
C ASN A 104 -6.42 -6.18 12.69
N GLY A 105 -5.43 -5.64 12.01
CA GLY A 105 -4.09 -6.18 11.96
C GLY A 105 -3.99 -7.40 11.04
N LEU A 106 -2.81 -7.54 10.44
CA LEU A 106 -2.44 -8.62 9.55
C LEU A 106 -1.20 -9.30 10.10
N SER A 107 -1.21 -10.63 10.12
CA SER A 107 -0.03 -11.45 10.41
C SER A 107 0.02 -12.58 9.39
N PHE A 108 1.11 -12.67 8.62
CA PHE A 108 1.24 -13.68 7.57
C PHE A 108 2.70 -13.98 7.28
N ARG A 109 2.93 -15.13 6.63
CA ARG A 109 4.22 -15.48 6.03
C ARG A 109 4.11 -15.34 4.52
N GLU A 110 5.15 -14.78 3.87
CA GLU A 110 5.17 -14.66 2.40
C GLU A 110 4.92 -16.02 1.73
N TYR A 111 4.09 -16.02 0.68
CA TYR A 111 3.79 -17.24 -0.07
C TYR A 111 5.05 -17.74 -0.78
N ASN A 112 5.30 -19.05 -0.72
CA ASN A 112 6.54 -19.68 -1.21
C ASN A 112 7.83 -19.18 -0.53
N ALA A 113 7.74 -18.71 0.72
CA ALA A 113 8.91 -18.33 1.53
C ALA A 113 10.03 -19.37 1.46
N GLY A 114 11.26 -18.88 1.27
CA GLY A 114 12.45 -19.70 1.12
C GLY A 114 13.34 -19.21 -0.02
N TYR A 115 14.43 -19.94 -0.26
CA TYR A 115 15.51 -19.55 -1.15
C TYR A 115 15.08 -19.24 -2.60
N GLN A 116 14.03 -19.91 -3.08
CA GLN A 116 13.51 -19.71 -4.44
C GLN A 116 12.81 -18.36 -4.60
N LEU A 117 12.21 -17.84 -3.52
CA LEU A 117 11.57 -16.52 -3.50
C LEU A 117 12.59 -15.41 -3.28
N ASP A 118 13.51 -15.62 -2.33
CA ASP A 118 14.54 -14.65 -1.97
C ASP A 118 15.81 -15.38 -1.53
N ARG A 119 16.91 -15.16 -2.25
CA ARG A 119 18.19 -15.87 -2.03
C ARG A 119 18.99 -15.34 -0.85
N VAL A 120 18.62 -14.19 -0.31
CA VAL A 120 19.40 -13.47 0.70
C VAL A 120 18.65 -13.27 2.01
N MET A 121 17.32 -13.14 1.97
CA MET A 121 16.50 -12.93 3.17
C MET A 121 16.58 -14.11 4.17
N SER A 122 16.60 -13.81 5.46
CA SER A 122 16.51 -14.83 6.51
C SER A 122 15.10 -15.44 6.59
N ASP A 123 14.95 -16.58 7.25
CA ASP A 123 13.64 -17.24 7.39
C ASP A 123 12.61 -16.35 8.11
N GLU A 124 13.07 -15.60 9.12
CA GLU A 124 12.26 -14.68 9.90
C GLU A 124 11.79 -13.47 9.07
N GLY A 125 12.57 -13.06 8.06
CA GLY A 125 12.24 -11.93 7.19
C GLY A 125 10.93 -12.12 6.42
N PHE A 126 10.56 -13.37 6.12
CA PHE A 126 9.31 -13.69 5.42
C PHE A 126 8.06 -13.53 6.29
N ASN A 127 8.19 -13.42 7.62
CA ASN A 127 7.07 -13.29 8.55
C ASN A 127 6.71 -11.81 8.78
N ASN A 128 5.53 -11.39 8.34
CA ASN A 128 5.11 -9.99 8.40
C ASN A 128 3.97 -9.81 9.39
N ARG A 129 4.09 -8.78 10.23
CA ARG A 129 2.99 -8.22 11.03
C ARG A 129 2.76 -6.79 10.59
N ILE A 130 1.52 -6.38 10.36
CA ILE A 130 1.13 -5.03 9.93
C ILE A 130 -0.14 -4.64 10.68
N GLY A 131 -0.31 -3.38 11.05
CA GLY A 131 -1.55 -2.94 11.67
C GLY A 131 -1.51 -1.47 12.10
N VAL A 132 -2.44 -1.12 13.00
CA VAL A 132 -2.54 0.20 13.62
C VAL A 132 -2.36 0.04 15.12
N ASP A 133 -1.51 0.87 15.71
CA ASP A 133 -1.37 0.95 17.16
C ASP A 133 -2.59 1.68 17.73
N SER A 134 -3.37 1.00 18.56
CA SER A 134 -4.64 1.53 19.08
C SER A 134 -4.48 2.67 20.08
N LYS A 135 -3.27 2.94 20.58
CA LYS A 135 -3.00 4.03 21.52
C LYS A 135 -2.58 5.32 20.81
N THR A 136 -1.98 5.19 19.62
CA THR A 136 -1.37 6.31 18.90
C THR A 136 -2.00 6.57 17.53
N GLY A 137 -2.81 5.63 17.02
CA GLY A 137 -3.30 5.64 15.65
C GLY A 137 -2.21 5.40 14.60
N PHE A 138 -0.97 5.11 15.01
CA PHE A 138 0.14 4.98 14.08
C PHE A 138 0.13 3.61 13.40
N VAL A 139 0.24 3.63 12.08
CA VAL A 139 0.45 2.42 11.30
C VAL A 139 1.83 1.85 11.61
N PHE A 140 1.90 0.54 11.84
CA PHE A 140 3.13 -0.17 12.11
C PHE A 140 3.22 -1.43 11.24
N GLY A 141 4.42 -2.02 11.22
CA GLY A 141 4.58 -3.36 10.68
C GLY A 141 6.02 -3.77 10.40
N GLY A 142 6.18 -4.84 9.66
CA GLY A 142 7.48 -5.42 9.35
C GLY A 142 8.18 -6.01 10.59
N ASN A 143 9.46 -6.33 10.43
CA ASN A 143 10.32 -6.83 11.49
C ASN A 143 11.79 -6.44 11.19
N ARG A 144 12.69 -6.64 12.17
CA ARG A 144 14.11 -6.31 12.05
C ARG A 144 14.89 -7.02 10.93
N TRP A 145 14.30 -8.05 10.34
CA TRP A 145 14.86 -8.92 9.29
C TRP A 145 14.25 -8.65 7.91
N ASN A 146 13.37 -7.65 7.79
CA ASN A 146 12.70 -7.34 6.54
C ASN A 146 12.83 -5.87 6.15
N SER A 147 12.41 -5.56 4.93
CA SER A 147 12.51 -4.22 4.36
C SER A 147 11.27 -3.88 3.55
N GLY A 148 10.14 -3.74 4.25
CA GLY A 148 8.85 -3.48 3.61
C GLY A 148 8.62 -2.04 3.14
N THR A 149 9.56 -1.13 3.38
CA THR A 149 9.53 0.27 2.93
C THR A 149 10.47 0.50 1.75
N TRP A 150 10.34 1.62 1.04
CA TRP A 150 11.18 2.00 -0.11
C TRP A 150 12.70 1.92 0.08
N MET A 151 13.20 2.06 1.32
CA MET A 151 14.60 1.77 1.65
C MET A 151 14.80 0.25 1.84
N ASP A 152 14.69 -0.53 0.75
CA ASP A 152 14.53 -1.99 0.80
C ASP A 152 15.80 -2.83 0.57
N LYS A 153 16.99 -2.24 0.78
CA LYS A 153 18.23 -2.97 0.53
C LYS A 153 18.46 -4.09 1.55
N MET A 154 18.27 -5.33 1.10
CA MET A 154 18.71 -6.53 1.81
C MET A 154 20.21 -6.76 1.60
N GLY A 155 20.96 -6.94 2.68
CA GLY A 155 22.37 -7.28 2.64
C GLY A 155 22.61 -8.65 2.00
N SER A 156 23.68 -8.76 1.21
CA SER A 156 23.92 -9.92 0.34
C SER A 156 25.36 -10.43 0.38
N SER A 157 26.26 -9.81 1.15
CA SER A 157 27.69 -10.14 1.16
C SER A 157 28.03 -11.05 2.34
N GLU A 158 28.47 -12.27 2.03
CA GLU A 158 29.00 -13.21 3.03
C GLU A 158 30.35 -12.70 3.56
N ARG A 159 31.21 -12.19 2.68
CA ARG A 159 32.53 -11.65 3.05
C ARG A 159 32.43 -10.48 4.02
N ALA A 160 31.42 -9.63 3.87
CA ALA A 160 31.18 -8.52 4.78
C ALA A 160 30.32 -8.90 6.00
N GLY A 161 29.88 -10.16 6.10
CA GLY A 161 29.06 -10.65 7.21
C GLY A 161 27.65 -10.06 7.27
N ASN A 162 27.13 -9.48 6.17
CA ASN A 162 25.85 -8.77 6.16
C ASN A 162 24.73 -9.47 5.37
N LYS A 163 24.99 -10.68 4.84
CA LYS A 163 23.98 -11.45 4.11
C LYS A 163 22.77 -11.73 5.00
N GLY A 164 21.58 -11.36 4.53
CA GLY A 164 20.31 -11.53 5.25
C GLY A 164 20.03 -10.47 6.32
N TYR A 165 20.91 -9.49 6.49
CA TYR A 165 20.67 -8.33 7.33
C TYR A 165 20.22 -7.15 6.47
N PRO A 166 19.03 -6.58 6.71
CA PRO A 166 18.60 -5.39 5.99
C PRO A 166 19.50 -4.20 6.35
N GLY A 167 19.87 -3.39 5.34
CA GLY A 167 20.67 -2.18 5.57
C GLY A 167 19.90 -1.08 6.29
N SER A 168 18.57 -1.09 6.15
CA SER A 168 17.65 -0.10 6.72
C SER A 168 16.31 -0.75 7.07
N PRO A 169 16.24 -1.66 8.07
CA PRO A 169 14.97 -2.13 8.57
C PRO A 169 14.22 -0.92 9.16
N ARG A 170 13.06 -0.62 8.57
CA ARG A 170 12.15 0.43 9.03
C ARG A 170 10.87 -0.20 9.54
N ASP A 171 11.04 -1.22 10.38
CA ASP A 171 9.97 -1.82 11.14
C ASP A 171 9.37 -0.80 12.12
N ARG A 172 8.17 -1.09 12.65
CA ARG A 172 7.36 -0.15 13.45
C ARG A 172 6.79 0.99 12.61
N SER A 173 6.65 2.20 13.13
CA SER A 173 5.87 3.26 12.50
C SER A 173 6.73 4.19 11.64
N ALA A 174 6.84 3.90 10.34
CA ALA A 174 7.59 4.76 9.42
C ALA A 174 6.84 6.07 9.18
N ILE A 175 7.56 7.20 9.25
CA ILE A 175 6.97 8.54 9.25
C ILE A 175 6.11 8.83 8.01
N GLU A 176 6.55 8.39 6.83
CA GLU A 176 5.80 8.57 5.59
C GLU A 176 4.47 7.81 5.62
N LEU A 177 4.44 6.63 6.26
CA LEU A 177 3.21 5.83 6.34
C LEU A 177 2.22 6.43 7.31
N ILE A 178 2.69 7.01 8.43
CA ILE A 178 1.84 7.79 9.34
C ILE A 178 1.23 8.99 8.60
N GLY A 179 2.03 9.72 7.82
CA GLY A 179 1.55 10.87 7.05
C GLY A 179 0.53 10.48 5.98
N LEU A 180 0.84 9.46 5.18
CA LEU A 180 -0.06 8.95 4.14
C LEU A 180 -1.34 8.35 4.73
N SER A 181 -1.25 7.62 5.84
CA SER A 181 -2.42 7.08 6.53
C SER A 181 -3.30 8.22 7.03
N ARG A 182 -2.74 9.20 7.76
CA ARG A 182 -3.49 10.36 8.24
C ARG A 182 -4.19 11.11 7.10
N ALA A 183 -3.50 11.35 5.98
CA ALA A 183 -4.10 12.00 4.81
C ALA A 183 -5.25 11.17 4.21
N THR A 184 -5.06 9.86 4.09
CA THR A 184 -6.06 8.92 3.56
C THR A 184 -7.30 8.87 4.45
N ILE A 185 -7.13 8.75 5.77
CA ILE A 185 -8.25 8.64 6.72
C ILE A 185 -9.06 9.93 6.74
N ASN A 186 -8.41 11.11 6.74
CA ASN A 186 -9.10 12.39 6.61
C ASN A 186 -9.91 12.49 5.31
N TRP A 187 -9.32 12.07 4.18
CA TRP A 187 -10.01 12.04 2.90
C TRP A 187 -11.24 11.11 2.91
N LEU A 188 -11.14 9.92 3.51
CA LEU A 188 -12.26 8.99 3.62
C LEU A 188 -13.42 9.59 4.43
N ILE A 189 -13.13 10.24 5.55
CA ILE A 189 -14.16 10.95 6.35
C ILE A 189 -14.86 12.00 5.49
N GLN A 190 -14.12 12.78 4.70
CA GLN A 190 -14.73 13.76 3.78
C GLN A 190 -15.56 13.10 2.68
N MET A 191 -15.17 11.93 2.16
CA MET A 191 -15.95 11.21 1.16
C MET A 191 -17.23 10.62 1.75
N ILE A 192 -17.22 10.21 3.03
CA ILE A 192 -18.43 9.83 3.76
C ILE A 192 -19.37 11.04 3.89
N ASP A 193 -18.85 12.18 4.35
CA ASP A 193 -19.64 13.40 4.55
C ASP A 193 -20.29 13.92 3.28
N LYS A 194 -19.62 13.73 2.14
CA LYS A 194 -20.13 14.08 0.80
C LYS A 194 -21.01 12.99 0.17
N GLY A 195 -21.18 11.83 0.80
CA GLY A 195 -21.97 10.71 0.29
C GLY A 195 -21.32 9.90 -0.85
N PHE A 196 -20.03 10.10 -1.14
CA PHE A 196 -19.29 9.36 -2.17
C PHE A 196 -18.67 8.05 -1.67
N TYR A 197 -18.56 7.86 -0.35
CA TYR A 197 -18.10 6.62 0.26
C TYR A 197 -19.22 6.06 1.15
N PRO A 198 -19.89 4.96 0.75
CA PRO A 198 -21.19 4.55 1.29
C PRO A 198 -21.11 3.79 2.62
N TYR A 199 -20.09 4.06 3.43
CA TYR A 199 -19.82 3.34 4.67
C TYR A 199 -19.84 4.29 5.87
N ALA A 200 -21.00 4.94 6.06
CA ALA A 200 -21.20 5.91 7.14
C ALA A 200 -20.92 5.29 8.53
N GLU A 201 -21.14 3.99 8.69
CA GLU A 201 -20.82 3.25 9.91
C GLU A 201 -19.33 3.26 10.27
N GLN A 202 -18.44 3.50 9.30
CA GLN A 202 -17.00 3.57 9.55
C GLN A 202 -16.53 4.95 10.05
N LYS A 203 -17.38 5.99 9.98
CA LYS A 203 -16.93 7.37 10.25
C LYS A 203 -16.33 7.52 11.65
N GLN A 204 -17.01 7.03 12.68
CA GLN A 204 -16.52 7.13 14.06
C GLN A 204 -15.19 6.39 14.23
N ILE A 205 -15.07 5.17 13.70
CA ILE A 205 -13.84 4.37 13.78
C ILE A 205 -12.67 5.09 13.10
N LEU A 206 -12.91 5.75 11.97
CA LEU A 206 -11.90 6.53 11.27
C LEU A 206 -11.51 7.81 12.03
N GLN A 207 -12.46 8.44 12.72
CA GLN A 207 -12.17 9.59 13.58
C GLN A 207 -11.35 9.17 14.82
N ASP A 208 -11.70 8.04 15.42
CA ASP A 208 -10.98 7.48 16.57
C ASP A 208 -9.55 7.08 16.19
N TRP A 209 -9.31 6.62 14.95
CA TRP A 209 -7.96 6.39 14.44
C TRP A 209 -7.12 7.68 14.50
N LEU A 210 -7.69 8.84 14.16
CA LEU A 210 -6.94 10.09 14.04
C LEU A 210 -6.56 10.77 15.37
N ASN A 211 -7.18 10.34 16.47
CA ASN A 211 -7.09 10.91 17.82
C ASN A 211 -6.13 10.11 18.70
#